data_AF-A0A3D2G2Q6-F1
#
_entry.id   AF-A0A3D2G2Q6-F1
#
_cell.length_a   1.000
_cell.length_b   1.000
_cell.length_c   1.000
_cell.angle_alpha   90.00
_cell.angle_beta   90.00
_cell.angle_gamma   90.00
#
_symmetry.space_group_name_H-M   'P 1'
#
loop_
_entity.id
_entity.type
_entity.pdbx_description
1 polymer ?
#
loop_
_entity_poly.entity_id
_entity_poly.type
_entity_poly.pdbx_seq_one_letter_code
_entity_poly.pdbx_strand_id
1 'polypeptide(L)'
;MKTVNLRPHLKRNILIAAVLLLVCAAAFLNWSYNQRWGDGNSAMADAEDEMTTAVNAADGAPEETVSAALPASVSGYFSEARLTRQQSRDQALSLLETAACAESASQDVIDSAMNEITVMANWSLLESKIENELLAKDFADCVVYLSSQGCTVAVPSGADGLTETQVAQITDAVLSNTEMTAAAINVIEVRN
;
A
#
# COMPACT_ATOMS: atom_id res chain seq x y z
N MET A 1 -44.29 2.60 -25.33
CA MET A 1 -43.26 3.50 -24.79
C MET A 1 -43.81 4.15 -23.52
N LYS A 2 -43.49 3.63 -22.33
CA LYS A 2 -43.95 4.18 -21.05
C LYS A 2 -42.71 4.59 -20.26
N THR A 3 -42.46 5.89 -20.19
CA THR A 3 -41.38 6.48 -19.40
C THR A 3 -41.75 6.34 -17.92
N VAL A 4 -41.04 5.49 -17.18
CA VAL A 4 -41.21 5.38 -15.73
C VAL A 4 -40.49 6.57 -15.11
N ASN A 5 -41.27 7.62 -14.84
CA ASN A 5 -40.80 8.82 -14.15
C ASN A 5 -40.68 8.49 -12.65
N LEU A 6 -39.48 8.08 -12.21
CA LEU A 6 -39.23 7.82 -10.79
C LEU A 6 -39.27 9.14 -10.01
N ARG A 7 -40.26 9.23 -9.11
CA ARG A 7 -40.52 10.39 -8.23
C ARG A 7 -39.25 10.79 -7.44
N PRO A 8 -38.99 12.09 -7.24
CA PRO A 8 -37.72 12.62 -6.72
C PRO A 8 -37.35 12.12 -5.30
N HIS A 9 -38.33 11.67 -4.51
CA HIS A 9 -38.11 11.11 -3.18
C HIS A 9 -37.46 9.72 -3.20
N LEU A 10 -37.63 8.95 -4.30
CA LEU A 10 -37.00 7.64 -4.44
C LEU A 10 -35.49 7.77 -4.74
N LYS A 11 -35.12 8.79 -5.51
CA LYS A 11 -33.70 9.11 -5.81
C LYS A 11 -32.94 9.52 -4.56
N ARG A 12 -33.55 10.37 -3.70
CA ARG A 12 -32.97 10.77 -2.42
C ARG A 12 -32.85 9.60 -1.44
N ASN A 13 -33.85 8.71 -1.39
CA ASN A 13 -33.79 7.53 -0.53
C ASN A 13 -32.76 6.49 -0.99
N ILE A 14 -32.55 6.33 -2.30
CA ILE A 14 -31.48 5.48 -2.86
C ILE A 14 -30.10 6.06 -2.52
N LEU A 15 -29.94 7.39 -2.62
CA LEU A 15 -28.69 8.07 -2.26
C LEU A 15 -28.37 7.92 -0.77
N ILE A 16 -29.36 8.08 0.10
CA ILE A 16 -29.21 7.87 1.55
C ILE A 16 -28.88 6.41 1.87
N ALA A 17 -29.49 5.44 1.18
CA ALA A 17 -29.19 4.03 1.34
C ALA A 17 -27.76 3.68 0.88
N ALA A 18 -27.30 4.24 -0.24
CA ALA A 18 -25.93 4.05 -0.73
C ALA A 18 -24.88 4.64 0.22
N VAL A 19 -25.14 5.83 0.77
CA VAL A 19 -24.26 6.47 1.76
C VAL A 19 -24.23 5.67 3.06
N LEU A 20 -25.37 5.17 3.55
CA LEU A 20 -25.43 4.30 4.74
C LEU A 20 -24.65 2.99 4.53
N LEU A 21 -24.74 2.38 3.34
CA LEU A 21 -24.01 1.16 3.02
C LEU A 21 -22.50 1.40 3.02
N LEU A 22 -22.05 2.53 2.46
CA LEU A 22 -20.64 2.95 2.48
C LEU A 22 -20.13 3.22 3.90
N VAL A 23 -20.94 3.86 4.75
CA VAL A 23 -20.58 4.11 6.15
C VAL A 23 -20.50 2.80 6.95
N CYS A 24 -21.43 1.87 6.73
CA CYS A 24 -21.37 0.54 7.33
C CYS A 24 -20.17 -0.28 6.84
N ALA A 25 -19.81 -0.19 5.56
CA ALA A 25 -18.62 -0.84 5.01
C ALA A 25 -17.33 -0.25 5.59
N ALA A 26 -17.25 1.08 5.74
CA ALA A 26 -16.12 1.75 6.36
C ALA A 26 -15.96 1.39 7.84
N ALA A 27 -17.07 1.33 8.59
CA ALA A 27 -17.06 0.90 9.99
C ALA A 27 -16.64 -0.58 10.13
N PHE A 28 -17.11 -1.45 9.22
CA PHE A 28 -16.69 -2.85 9.18
C PHE A 28 -15.22 -3.00 8.82
N LEU A 29 -14.70 -2.24 7.85
CA LEU A 29 -13.28 -2.22 7.51
C LEU A 29 -12.43 -1.72 8.68
N ASN A 30 -12.86 -0.66 9.36
CA ASN A 30 -12.15 -0.11 10.50
C ASN A 30 -12.13 -1.11 11.68
N TRP A 31 -13.24 -1.80 11.94
CA TRP A 31 -13.33 -2.85 12.95
C TRP A 31 -12.50 -4.10 12.58
N SER A 32 -12.57 -4.56 11.33
CA SER A 32 -11.76 -5.66 10.78
C SER A 32 -10.26 -5.37 10.87
N TYR A 33 -9.86 -4.14 10.52
CA TYR A 33 -8.50 -3.68 10.64
C TYR A 33 -8.04 -3.67 12.10
N ASN A 34 -8.85 -3.15 13.01
CA ASN A 34 -8.50 -3.12 14.43
C ASN A 34 -8.48 -4.53 15.07
N GLN A 35 -9.23 -5.50 14.55
CA GLN A 35 -9.22 -6.89 15.05
C GLN A 35 -8.02 -7.70 14.52
N ARG A 36 -7.54 -7.41 13.30
CA ARG A 36 -6.39 -8.09 12.67
C ARG A 36 -5.04 -7.61 13.20
N TRP A 37 -5.01 -6.41 13.78
CA TRP A 37 -3.79 -5.77 14.29
C TRP A 37 -3.84 -5.47 15.81
N GLY A 38 -4.97 -5.77 16.47
CA GLY A 38 -5.23 -5.37 17.86
C GLY A 38 -4.98 -6.44 18.94
N ASP A 39 -4.64 -7.68 18.59
CA ASP A 39 -4.27 -8.69 19.59
C ASP A 39 -3.38 -9.77 18.98
N GLY A 40 -2.09 -9.47 18.85
CA GLY A 40 -1.07 -10.37 18.29
C GLY A 40 -0.17 -11.02 19.35
N ASN A 41 -0.61 -11.12 20.62
CA ASN A 41 0.31 -11.44 21.74
C ASN A 41 0.05 -12.79 22.45
N SER A 42 -0.50 -13.83 21.81
CA SER A 42 -0.64 -15.10 22.56
C SER A 42 -0.57 -16.41 21.78
N ALA A 43 -0.42 -16.40 20.45
CA ALA A 43 -0.43 -17.64 19.68
C ALA A 43 0.88 -17.97 18.93
N MET A 44 1.82 -17.03 18.84
CA MET A 44 3.09 -17.20 18.10
C MET A 44 4.33 -17.34 19.00
N ALA A 45 4.18 -17.16 20.32
CA ALA A 45 5.30 -17.31 21.26
C ALA A 45 5.73 -18.77 21.48
N ASP A 46 4.85 -19.74 21.21
CA ASP A 46 5.14 -21.16 21.44
C ASP A 46 5.86 -21.85 20.26
N ALA A 47 5.95 -21.19 19.10
CA ALA A 47 6.62 -21.73 17.91
C ALA A 47 8.09 -21.28 17.77
N GLU A 48 8.54 -20.31 18.57
CA GLU A 48 9.88 -19.69 18.45
C GLU A 48 10.94 -20.34 19.36
N ASP A 49 10.55 -21.16 20.34
CA ASP A 49 11.49 -21.78 21.29
C ASP A 49 12.25 -22.99 20.69
N GLU A 50 11.66 -23.69 19.72
CA GLU A 50 12.31 -24.86 19.09
C GLU A 50 13.33 -24.50 18.01
N MET A 51 13.23 -23.33 17.36
CA MET A 51 14.13 -22.98 16.25
C MET A 51 15.41 -22.25 16.71
N THR A 52 15.36 -21.57 17.86
CA THR A 52 16.47 -20.74 18.37
C THR A 52 17.59 -21.58 19.01
N THR A 53 17.30 -22.83 19.39
CA THR A 53 18.29 -23.74 20.01
C THR A 53 19.21 -24.40 18.97
N ALA A 54 18.85 -24.41 17.68
CA ALA A 54 19.64 -25.06 16.63
C ALA A 54 20.78 -24.20 16.05
N VAL A 55 20.74 -22.87 16.23
CA VAL A 55 21.67 -21.95 15.55
C VAL A 55 22.89 -21.56 16.40
N ASN A 56 22.83 -21.71 17.73
CA ASN A 56 23.91 -21.25 18.62
C ASN A 56 25.07 -22.24 18.83
N ALA A 57 25.17 -23.32 18.03
CA ALA A 57 26.17 -24.38 18.23
C ALA A 57 27.33 -24.42 17.20
N ALA A 58 27.52 -23.41 16.36
CA ALA A 58 28.60 -23.40 15.36
C ALA A 58 29.36 -22.05 15.28
N ASP A 59 30.33 -21.90 16.18
CA ASP A 59 31.74 -21.55 15.91
C ASP A 59 32.10 -20.30 15.06
N GLY A 60 32.62 -19.26 15.73
CA GLY A 60 33.98 -18.72 15.48
C GLY A 60 34.31 -17.82 14.27
N ALA A 61 34.04 -16.50 14.39
CA ALA A 61 34.75 -15.33 13.81
C ALA A 61 34.85 -15.14 12.26
N PRO A 62 35.20 -13.93 11.74
CA PRO A 62 35.00 -12.55 12.19
C PRO A 62 34.06 -11.75 11.24
N GLU A 63 33.78 -10.50 11.63
CA GLU A 63 32.84 -9.55 11.02
C GLU A 63 32.95 -9.38 9.49
N GLU A 64 31.98 -9.96 8.79
CA GLU A 64 31.47 -9.42 7.54
C GLU A 64 30.18 -8.66 7.91
N THR A 65 30.05 -7.41 7.46
CA THR A 65 28.83 -6.61 7.55
C THR A 65 27.74 -7.28 6.72
N VAL A 66 27.18 -8.37 7.22
CA VAL A 66 25.91 -8.90 6.77
C VAL A 66 24.90 -7.85 7.19
N SER A 67 24.37 -7.11 6.21
CA SER A 67 23.15 -6.31 6.39
C SER A 67 22.19 -7.16 7.21
N ALA A 68 21.96 -6.77 8.47
CA ALA A 68 21.18 -7.58 9.39
C ALA A 68 19.86 -7.91 8.70
N ALA A 69 19.64 -9.19 8.40
CA ALA A 69 18.44 -9.62 7.72
C ALA A 69 17.25 -9.13 8.54
N LEU A 70 16.28 -8.48 7.87
CA LEU A 70 15.08 -7.99 8.55
C LEU A 70 14.39 -9.16 9.26
N PRO A 71 13.75 -8.93 10.42
CA PRO A 71 12.92 -9.94 11.06
C PRO A 71 11.91 -10.50 10.07
N ALA A 72 11.63 -11.81 10.16
CA ALA A 72 10.74 -12.49 9.23
C ALA A 72 9.34 -11.85 9.16
N SER A 73 8.85 -11.31 10.28
CA SER A 73 7.59 -10.56 10.36
C SER A 73 7.62 -9.29 9.50
N VAL A 74 8.72 -8.54 9.53
CA VAL A 74 8.90 -7.29 8.80
C VAL A 74 9.14 -7.55 7.32
N SER A 75 9.99 -8.52 6.98
CA SER A 75 10.16 -8.99 5.60
C SER A 75 8.85 -9.52 5.01
N GLY A 76 8.04 -10.21 5.82
CA GLY A 76 6.71 -10.69 5.45
C GLY A 76 5.75 -9.55 5.14
N TYR A 77 5.76 -8.48 5.94
CA TYR A 77 4.97 -7.27 5.68
C TYR A 77 5.26 -6.67 4.31
N PHE A 78 6.53 -6.42 3.96
CA PHE A 78 6.86 -5.80 2.67
C PHE A 78 6.52 -6.69 1.48
N SER A 79 6.68 -8.01 1.63
CA SER A 79 6.28 -8.99 0.62
C SER A 79 4.76 -8.95 0.38
N GLU A 80 3.98 -8.97 1.45
CA GLU A 80 2.51 -8.89 1.40
C GLU A 80 2.02 -7.53 0.89
N ALA A 81 2.69 -6.44 1.27
CA ALA A 81 2.37 -5.10 0.79
C ALA A 81 2.59 -4.97 -0.72
N ARG A 82 3.70 -5.53 -1.24
CA ARG A 82 3.96 -5.61 -2.70
C ARG A 82 2.90 -6.42 -3.41
N LEU A 83 2.54 -7.58 -2.86
CA LEU A 83 1.51 -8.45 -3.43
C LEU A 83 0.15 -7.76 -3.45
N THR A 84 -0.25 -7.13 -2.34
CA THR A 84 -1.52 -6.38 -2.24
C THR A 84 -1.56 -5.24 -3.25
N ARG A 85 -0.45 -4.49 -3.39
CA ARG A 85 -0.33 -3.43 -4.40
C ARG A 85 -0.48 -3.98 -5.82
N GLN A 86 0.18 -5.10 -6.14
CA GLN A 86 0.06 -5.74 -7.44
C GLN A 86 -1.39 -6.17 -7.72
N GLN A 87 -2.02 -6.89 -6.78
CA GLN A 87 -3.41 -7.31 -6.90
C GLN A 87 -4.37 -6.12 -7.08
N SER A 88 -4.17 -5.04 -6.32
CA SER A 88 -4.98 -3.83 -6.46
C SER A 88 -4.80 -3.17 -7.83
N ARG A 89 -3.57 -3.14 -8.37
CA ARG A 89 -3.29 -2.61 -9.71
C ARG A 89 -3.93 -3.48 -10.80
N ASP A 90 -3.81 -4.80 -10.68
CA ASP A 90 -4.41 -5.74 -11.64
C ASP A 90 -5.95 -5.64 -11.65
N GLN A 91 -6.57 -5.50 -10.47
CA GLN A 91 -8.02 -5.29 -10.34
C GLN A 91 -8.45 -3.95 -10.97
N ALA A 92 -7.70 -2.88 -10.73
CA ALA A 92 -7.99 -1.57 -11.31
C ALA A 92 -7.82 -1.58 -12.85
N LEU A 93 -6.76 -2.20 -13.36
CA LEU A 93 -6.56 -2.38 -14.80
C LEU A 93 -7.71 -3.17 -15.42
N SER A 94 -8.11 -4.29 -14.82
CA SER A 94 -9.24 -5.09 -15.31
C SER A 94 -10.54 -4.29 -15.38
N LEU A 95 -10.80 -3.42 -14.38
CA LEU A 95 -11.96 -2.54 -14.37
C LEU A 95 -11.90 -1.49 -15.47
N LEU A 96 -10.74 -0.86 -15.66
CA LEU A 96 -10.51 0.15 -16.70
C LEU A 96 -10.64 -0.45 -18.10
N GLU A 97 -10.08 -1.65 -18.32
CA GLU A 97 -10.23 -2.40 -19.57
C GLU A 97 -11.69 -2.77 -19.84
N THR A 98 -12.42 -3.22 -18.81
CA THR A 98 -13.86 -3.52 -18.93
C THR A 98 -14.66 -2.27 -19.31
N ALA A 99 -14.33 -1.12 -18.73
CA ALA A 99 -14.97 0.15 -19.06
C ALA A 99 -14.65 0.61 -20.49
N ALA A 100 -13.40 0.45 -20.93
CA ALA A 100 -12.96 0.81 -22.28
C ALA A 100 -13.54 -0.11 -23.38
N CYS A 101 -13.74 -1.39 -23.08
CA CYS A 101 -14.27 -2.39 -24.00
C CYS A 101 -15.79 -2.54 -23.96
N ALA A 102 -16.50 -1.81 -23.08
CA ALA A 102 -17.94 -1.88 -23.01
C ALA A 102 -18.57 -1.35 -24.31
N GLU A 103 -19.43 -2.15 -24.94
CA GLU A 103 -20.03 -1.85 -26.26
C GLU A 103 -20.87 -0.56 -26.27
N SER A 104 -21.31 -0.10 -25.09
CA SER A 104 -22.05 1.15 -24.88
C SER A 104 -21.20 2.31 -24.34
N ALA A 105 -19.88 2.14 -24.19
CA ALA A 105 -19.00 3.20 -23.73
C ALA A 105 -18.95 4.34 -24.76
N SER A 106 -19.08 5.58 -24.28
CA SER A 106 -18.80 6.75 -25.11
C SER A 106 -17.30 6.90 -25.33
N GLN A 107 -16.91 7.61 -26.39
CA GLN A 107 -15.49 7.90 -26.64
C GLN A 107 -14.83 8.59 -25.44
N ASP A 108 -15.53 9.50 -24.77
CA ASP A 108 -15.04 10.15 -23.54
C ASP A 108 -14.70 9.14 -22.42
N VAL A 109 -15.46 8.05 -22.29
CA VAL A 109 -15.20 7.01 -21.28
C VAL A 109 -13.99 6.18 -21.66
N ILE A 110 -13.84 5.87 -22.95
CA ILE A 110 -12.68 5.14 -23.48
C ILE A 110 -11.42 5.99 -23.27
N ASP A 111 -11.45 7.25 -23.66
CA ASP A 111 -10.30 8.16 -23.53
C ASP A 111 -9.91 8.37 -22.06
N SER A 112 -10.91 8.53 -21.18
CA SER A 112 -10.67 8.62 -19.73
C SER A 112 -10.04 7.33 -19.19
N ALA A 113 -10.53 6.15 -19.58
CA ALA A 113 -9.96 4.89 -19.13
C ALA A 113 -8.51 4.69 -19.62
N MET A 114 -8.23 5.03 -20.87
CA MET A 114 -6.88 4.98 -21.43
C MET A 114 -5.92 5.97 -20.76
N ASN A 115 -6.41 7.15 -20.39
CA ASN A 115 -5.64 8.11 -19.60
C ASN A 115 -5.31 7.57 -18.21
N GLU A 116 -6.28 6.99 -17.50
CA GLU A 116 -6.05 6.38 -16.18
C GLU A 116 -5.06 5.21 -16.25
N ILE A 117 -5.15 4.36 -17.28
CA ILE A 117 -4.16 3.29 -17.51
C ILE A 117 -2.75 3.87 -17.68
N THR A 118 -2.61 4.95 -18.46
CA THR A 118 -1.33 5.62 -18.67
C THR A 118 -0.78 6.22 -17.38
N VAL A 119 -1.65 6.86 -16.57
CA VAL A 119 -1.29 7.40 -15.25
C VAL A 119 -0.83 6.28 -14.31
N MET A 120 -1.55 5.17 -14.24
CA MET A 120 -1.18 4.01 -13.43
C MET A 120 0.17 3.41 -13.84
N ALA A 121 0.44 3.32 -15.15
CA ALA A 121 1.72 2.85 -15.67
C ALA A 121 2.87 3.77 -15.25
N ASN A 122 2.68 5.09 -15.35
CA ASN A 122 3.64 6.08 -14.89
C ASN A 122 3.89 5.97 -13.38
N TRP A 123 2.83 5.87 -12.57
CA TRP A 123 2.96 5.62 -11.14
C TRP A 123 3.74 4.34 -10.82
N SER A 124 3.55 3.26 -11.60
CA SER A 124 4.31 2.02 -11.39
C SER A 124 5.82 2.25 -11.57
N LEU A 125 6.19 3.00 -12.60
CA LEU A 125 7.57 3.33 -12.90
C LEU A 125 8.18 4.22 -11.80
N LEU A 126 7.43 5.23 -11.37
CA LEU A 126 7.85 6.15 -10.32
C LEU A 126 7.99 5.45 -8.96
N GLU A 127 7.06 4.55 -8.60
CA GLU A 127 7.17 3.71 -7.41
C GLU A 127 8.48 2.93 -7.41
N SER A 128 8.77 2.19 -8.48
CA SER A 128 10.01 1.42 -8.59
C SER A 128 11.26 2.33 -8.59
N LYS A 129 11.19 3.51 -9.19
CA LYS A 129 12.31 4.46 -9.21
C LYS A 129 12.61 4.99 -7.80
N ILE A 130 11.57 5.38 -7.06
CA ILE A 130 11.69 5.86 -5.67
C ILE A 130 12.19 4.71 -4.79
N GLU A 131 11.64 3.50 -4.91
CA GLU A 131 12.08 2.33 -4.14
C GLU A 131 13.58 2.07 -4.36
N ASN A 132 14.04 2.03 -5.60
CA ASN A 132 15.46 1.85 -5.92
C ASN A 132 16.33 2.97 -5.37
N GLU A 133 15.86 4.22 -5.39
CA GLU A 133 16.58 5.36 -4.81
C GLU A 133 16.70 5.23 -3.28
N LEU A 134 15.65 4.77 -2.60
CA LEU A 134 15.68 4.53 -1.16
C LEU A 134 16.61 3.36 -0.81
N LEU A 135 16.55 2.25 -1.54
CA LEU A 135 17.49 1.14 -1.35
C LEU A 135 18.95 1.58 -1.55
N ALA A 136 19.21 2.50 -2.48
CA ALA A 136 20.54 3.08 -2.69
C ALA A 136 20.99 4.05 -1.58
N LYS A 137 20.08 4.50 -0.71
CA LYS A 137 20.34 5.35 0.46
C LYS A 137 20.39 4.55 1.78
N ASP A 138 20.68 3.25 1.70
CA ASP A 138 20.82 2.32 2.84
C ASP A 138 19.51 2.01 3.61
N PHE A 139 18.34 2.17 2.98
CA PHE A 139 17.10 1.61 3.51
C PHE A 139 17.04 0.10 3.24
N ALA A 140 16.81 -0.71 4.29
CA ALA A 140 16.87 -2.17 4.20
C ALA A 140 15.78 -2.78 3.30
N ASP A 141 14.57 -2.22 3.33
CA ASP A 141 13.50 -2.52 2.38
C ASP A 141 12.57 -1.31 2.28
N CYS A 142 11.74 -1.22 1.25
CA CYS A 142 10.68 -0.21 1.18
C CYS A 142 9.59 -0.61 0.19
N VAL A 143 8.39 -0.07 0.43
CA VAL A 143 7.27 -0.16 -0.50
C VAL A 143 6.65 1.22 -0.67
N VAL A 144 6.58 1.66 -1.92
CA VAL A 144 5.99 2.94 -2.32
C VAL A 144 4.63 2.71 -2.96
N TYR A 145 3.63 3.47 -2.57
CA TYR A 145 2.30 3.44 -3.16
C TYR A 145 1.93 4.84 -3.63
N LEU A 146 1.82 5.00 -4.95
CA LEU A 146 1.38 6.23 -5.59
C LEU A 146 -0.10 6.13 -5.97
N SER A 147 -0.84 7.19 -5.65
CA SER A 147 -2.25 7.31 -5.95
C SER A 147 -2.60 8.76 -6.28
N SER A 148 -3.83 9.00 -6.74
CA SER A 148 -4.35 10.35 -6.94
C SER A 148 -4.42 11.18 -5.66
N GLN A 149 -4.44 10.55 -4.48
CA GLN A 149 -4.54 11.21 -3.18
C GLN A 149 -3.19 11.56 -2.56
N GLY A 150 -2.11 10.92 -2.99
CA GLY A 150 -0.85 10.99 -2.26
C GLY A 150 0.13 9.89 -2.60
N CYS A 151 1.34 10.04 -2.05
CA CYS A 151 2.37 9.02 -2.00
C CYS A 151 2.46 8.47 -0.58
N THR A 152 2.31 7.16 -0.41
CA THR A 152 2.60 6.48 0.85
C THR A 152 3.89 5.70 0.72
N VAL A 153 4.84 5.90 1.62
CA VAL A 153 6.09 5.15 1.66
C VAL A 153 6.17 4.39 2.98
N ALA A 154 6.23 3.06 2.90
CA ALA A 154 6.48 2.22 4.06
C ALA A 154 7.95 1.81 4.09
N VAL A 155 8.60 1.98 5.25
CA VAL A 155 10.01 1.61 5.47
C VAL A 155 10.18 0.89 6.81
N PRO A 156 11.11 -0.08 6.93
CA PRO A 156 11.44 -0.69 8.20
C PRO A 156 12.14 0.34 9.09
N SER A 157 11.84 0.26 10.37
CA SER A 157 12.42 1.13 11.41
C SER A 157 12.98 0.29 12.54
N GLY A 158 14.06 0.78 13.17
CA GLY A 158 14.59 0.18 14.39
C GLY A 158 13.68 0.47 15.60
N ALA A 159 14.11 0.01 16.78
CA ALA A 159 13.37 0.22 18.03
C ALA A 159 13.09 1.71 18.35
N ASP A 160 13.99 2.60 17.90
CA ASP A 160 13.89 4.04 18.10
C ASP A 160 13.05 4.76 17.02
N GLY A 161 12.47 4.01 16.06
CA GLY A 161 11.70 4.56 14.94
C GLY A 161 12.57 5.19 13.85
N LEU A 162 11.94 5.97 12.96
CA LEU A 162 12.66 6.74 11.93
C LEU A 162 13.24 8.04 12.49
N THR A 163 14.49 8.32 12.12
CA THR A 163 15.11 9.62 12.41
C THR A 163 14.56 10.72 11.49
N GLU A 164 14.63 11.98 11.93
CA GLU A 164 14.25 13.13 11.09
C GLU A 164 15.03 13.16 9.76
N THR A 165 16.30 12.77 9.79
CA THR A 165 17.14 12.66 8.59
C THR A 165 16.59 11.62 7.61
N GLN A 166 16.17 10.46 8.10
CA GLN A 166 15.59 9.41 7.25
C GLN A 166 14.24 9.84 6.66
N VAL A 167 13.39 10.49 7.44
CA VAL A 167 12.11 11.05 6.95
C VAL A 167 12.37 12.12 5.89
N ALA A 168 13.37 12.98 6.09
CA ALA A 168 13.77 13.98 5.11
C ALA A 168 14.30 13.34 3.82
N GLN A 169 15.12 12.29 3.91
CA GLN A 169 15.62 11.55 2.75
C GLN A 169 14.50 10.88 1.96
N ILE A 170 13.52 10.28 2.65
CA ILE A 170 12.33 9.69 2.01
C ILE A 170 11.51 10.75 1.29
N THR A 171 11.26 11.87 1.98
CA THR A 171 10.49 12.98 1.42
C THR A 171 11.17 13.57 0.19
N ASP A 172 12.49 13.79 0.26
CA ASP A 172 13.29 14.29 -0.85
C ASP A 172 13.27 13.35 -2.06
N ALA A 173 13.42 12.03 -1.84
CA ALA A 173 13.33 11.04 -2.91
C ALA A 173 11.96 11.04 -3.61
N VAL A 174 10.87 11.26 -2.88
CA VAL A 174 9.53 11.35 -3.49
C VAL A 174 9.38 12.68 -4.25
N LEU A 175 9.82 13.80 -3.68
CA LEU A 175 9.72 15.12 -4.32
C LEU A 175 10.63 15.28 -5.55
N SER A 176 11.78 14.61 -5.58
CA SER A 176 12.71 14.65 -6.71
C SER A 176 12.18 13.87 -7.94
N ASN A 177 11.29 12.90 -7.69
CA ASN A 177 10.75 12.01 -8.71
C ASN A 177 9.30 12.34 -9.10
N THR A 178 8.60 13.16 -8.32
CA THR A 178 7.19 13.45 -8.53
C THR A 178 6.91 14.96 -8.41
N GLU A 179 5.83 15.42 -9.04
CA GLU A 179 5.36 16.81 -8.90
C GLU A 179 4.45 16.99 -7.66
N MET A 180 4.50 16.05 -6.71
CA MET A 180 3.64 16.09 -5.53
C MET A 180 4.13 17.14 -4.53
N THR A 181 3.22 17.55 -3.65
CA THR A 181 3.59 18.41 -2.51
C THR A 181 3.95 17.54 -1.31
N ALA A 182 4.82 18.05 -0.43
CA ALA A 182 5.22 17.34 0.79
C ALA A 182 4.02 16.95 1.67
N ALA A 183 2.94 17.74 1.65
CA ALA A 183 1.72 17.46 2.41
C ALA A 183 0.94 16.22 1.91
N ALA A 184 1.22 15.77 0.68
CA ALA A 184 0.62 14.58 0.09
C ALA A 184 1.49 13.32 0.29
N ILE A 185 2.62 13.43 0.99
CA ILE A 185 3.53 12.33 1.29
C ILE A 185 3.24 11.83 2.70
N ASN A 186 2.97 10.54 2.83
CA ASN A 186 2.77 9.85 4.08
C ASN A 186 3.88 8.82 4.28
N VAL A 187 4.66 8.96 5.35
CA VAL A 187 5.73 8.01 5.70
C VAL A 187 5.24 7.12 6.82
N ILE A 188 5.26 5.81 6.58
CA ILE A 188 4.85 4.77 7.53
C ILE A 188 6.11 4.02 7.97
N GLU A 189 6.32 3.98 9.28
CA GLU A 189 7.36 3.14 9.87
C GLU A 189 6.78 1.75 10.18
N VAL A 190 7.48 0.71 9.74
CA VAL A 190 7.19 -0.68 10.08
C VAL A 190 8.20 -1.07 11.15
N ARG A 191 7.71 -1.24 12.38
CA ARG A 191 8.57 -1.53 13.52
C ARG A 191 8.94 -3.00 13.54
N ASN A 192 10.22 -3.24 13.80
CA ASN A 192 10.76 -4.55 14.15
C ASN A 192 10.41 -4.93 15.59
#